data_AF-A0A968FQM1-F1
#
_entry.id   AF-A0A968FQM1-F1
#
_cell.length_a   1.000
_cell.length_b   1.000
_cell.length_c   1.000
_cell.angle_alpha   90.00
_cell.angle_beta   90.00
_cell.angle_gamma   90.00
#
_symmetry.space_group_name_H-M   'P 1'
#
loop_
_entity.id
_entity.type
_entity.pdbx_description
1 polymer ?
#
loop_
_entity_poly.entity_id
_entity_poly.type
_entity_poly.pdbx_seq_one_letter_code
_entity_poly.pdbx_strand_id
1 'polypeptide(L)' 'KDIPDGQMFWIIKNGSPGTRMPAFGNLSDEQIWQLVLYIRQFAGD' A
#
# COMPACT_ATOMS: atom_id res chain seq x y z
N LYS A 1 -1.61 6.57 15.21
CA LYS A 1 -1.23 7.51 14.13
C LYS A 1 -1.36 6.73 12.86
N ASP A 2 -2.43 6.96 12.12
CA ASP A 2 -2.73 6.15 10.93
C ASP A 2 -1.81 6.56 9.79
N ILE A 3 -1.30 5.56 9.06
CA ILE A 3 -0.52 5.79 7.85
C ILE A 3 -1.45 6.45 6.84
N PRO A 4 -1.13 7.60 6.20
CA PRO A 4 -1.97 8.19 5.16
C PRO A 4 -2.09 7.27 3.94
N ASP A 5 -3.23 7.30 3.23
CA ASP A 5 -3.44 6.43 2.06
C ASP A 5 -2.38 6.58 0.98
N GLY A 6 -1.95 7.82 0.71
CA GLY A 6 -0.87 8.08 -0.24
C GLY A 6 0.48 7.48 0.19
N GLN A 7 0.76 7.41 1.49
CA GLN A 7 1.95 6.74 2.00
C GLN A 7 1.81 5.21 1.85
N MET A 8 0.62 4.65 2.08
CA MET A 8 0.38 3.21 1.88
C MET A 8 0.49 2.82 0.39
N PHE A 9 -0.08 3.63 -0.51
CA PHE A 9 0.10 3.50 -1.96
C PHE A 9 1.58 3.49 -2.33
N TRP A 10 2.36 4.46 -1.84
CA TRP A 10 3.78 4.57 -2.17
C TRP A 10 4.58 3.35 -1.70
N ILE A 11 4.29 2.85 -0.49
CA ILE A 11 4.96 1.67 0.09
C ILE A 11 4.62 0.41 -0.72
N ILE A 12 3.36 0.21 -1.13
CA ILE A 12 2.99 -0.96 -1.95
C ILE A 12 3.69 -0.88 -3.32
N LYS A 13 3.72 0.31 -3.94
CA LYS A 13 4.32 0.52 -5.26
C LYS A 13 5.84 0.33 -5.26
N ASN A 14 6.54 0.91 -4.28
CA ASN A 14 8.00 1.01 -4.27
C ASN A 14 8.68 0.05 -3.29
N GLY A 15 7.90 -0.63 -2.45
CA GLY A 15 8.41 -1.41 -1.34
C GLY A 15 8.91 -0.52 -0.19
N SER A 16 9.54 -1.15 0.80
CA SER A 16 10.17 -0.44 1.91
C SER A 16 11.61 -0.95 2.09
N PRO A 17 12.62 -0.12 1.72
CA PRO A 17 14.03 -0.49 1.85
C PRO A 17 14.41 -0.92 3.27
N GLY A 18 15.19 -1.99 3.39
CA GLY A 18 15.59 -2.53 4.70
C GLY A 18 14.53 -3.39 5.40
N THR A 19 13.40 -3.66 4.75
CA THR A 19 12.35 -4.55 5.25
C THR A 19 12.12 -5.75 4.33
N ARG A 20 11.20 -6.64 4.69
CA ARG A 20 10.73 -7.74 3.85
C ARG A 20 9.61 -7.34 2.88
N MET A 21 9.31 -6.05 2.73
CA MET A 21 8.26 -5.57 1.83
C MET A 21 8.84 -5.20 0.46
N PRO A 22 8.71 -6.07 -0.57
CA PRO A 22 9.17 -5.77 -1.92
C PRO A 22 8.26 -4.73 -2.61
N ALA A 23 8.74 -4.19 -3.72
CA ALA A 23 7.94 -3.36 -4.62
C ALA A 23 6.98 -4.22 -5.45
N PHE A 24 5.71 -3.83 -5.54
CA PHE A 24 4.71 -4.46 -6.41
C PHE A 24 4.53 -3.68 -7.71
N GLY A 25 5.64 -3.43 -8.42
CA GLY A 25 5.66 -2.60 -9.63
C GLY A 25 4.98 -3.21 -10.87
N ASN A 26 4.55 -4.47 -10.79
CA ASN A 26 3.75 -5.13 -11.82
C ASN A 26 2.24 -4.84 -11.71
N LEU A 27 1.80 -4.21 -10.61
CA LEU A 27 0.42 -3.75 -10.45
C LEU A 27 0.25 -2.36 -11.07
N SER A 28 -0.90 -2.12 -11.69
CA SER A 28 -1.27 -0.76 -12.11
C SER A 28 -1.61 0.11 -10.91
N ASP A 29 -1.53 1.43 -11.08
CA ASP A 29 -1.89 2.38 -10.01
C ASP A 29 -3.32 2.18 -9.52
N GLU A 30 -4.25 1.86 -10.43
CA GLU A 30 -5.64 1.51 -10.10
C GLU A 30 -5.72 0.28 -9.20
N GLN A 31 -4.98 -0.79 -9.53
CA GLN A 31 -4.96 -2.00 -8.71
C GLN A 31 -4.37 -1.75 -7.32
N ILE A 32 -3.36 -0.90 -7.21
CA ILE A 32 -2.76 -0.52 -5.93
C ILE A 32 -3.77 0.28 -5.09
N TRP A 33 -4.50 1.22 -5.69
CA TRP A 33 -5.57 1.95 -5.01
C TRP A 33 -6.69 1.04 -4.50
N GLN A 34 -7.13 0.09 -5.33
CA GLN A 34 -8.10 -0.93 -4.91
C GLN A 34 -7.58 -1.76 -3.72
N LEU A 35 -6.29 -2.10 -3.72
CA LEU A 35 -5.65 -2.81 -2.62
C LEU A 35 -5.62 -1.96 -1.34
N VAL A 36 -5.29 -0.67 -1.43
CA VAL A 36 -5.32 0.26 -0.30
C VAL A 36 -6.73 0.30 0.32
N LEU A 37 -7.77 0.48 -0.51
CA LEU A 37 -9.15 0.51 -0.05
C LEU A 37 -9.57 -0.83 0.59
N TYR A 38 -9.14 -1.96 0.03
CA TYR A 38 -9.39 -3.27 0.60
C TYR A 38 -8.72 -3.45 1.97
N ILE A 39 -7.44 -3.07 2.11
CA ILE A 39 -6.71 -3.14 3.40
C ILE A 39 -7.39 -2.28 4.47
N ARG A 40 -7.92 -1.11 4.09
CA ARG A 40 -8.66 -0.23 5.00
C ARG A 40 -9.90 -0.87 5.62
N GLN A 41 -10.54 -1.82 4.92
CA GLN A 41 -11.69 -2.54 5.47
C GLN A 41 -11.32 -3.43 6.67
N PHE A 42 -10.04 -3.77 6.86
CA PHE A 42 -9.54 -4.57 7.98
C PHE A 42 -8.92 -3.75 9.10
N ALA A 43 -8.55 -2.50 8.83
CA ALA A 43 -8.14 -1.56 9.86
C ALA A 43 -9.42 -1.01 10.50
N GLY A 44 -9.96 -1.74 11.48
CA GLY A 44 -11.05 -1.23 12.31
C GLY A 44 -10.65 0.10 12.96
N ASP A 45 -11.60 1.02 13.06
CA ASP A 45 -11.44 2.36 13.65
C ASP A 45 -10.71 2.35 15.01
#